data_AF-A0A1G1P6V0-F1
#
_entry.id   AF-A0A1G1P6V0-F1
#
_cell.length_a   1.000
_cell.length_b   1.000
_cell.length_c   1.000
_cell.angle_alpha   90.00
_cell.angle_beta   90.00
_cell.angle_gamma   90.00
#
_symmetry.space_group_name_H-M   'P 1'
#
loop_
_entity.id
_entity.type
_entity.pdbx_description
1 polymer ?
#
loop_
_entity_poly.entity_id
_entity_poly.type
_entity_poly.pdbx_seq_one_letter_code
_entity_poly.pdbx_strand_id
1 'polypeptide(L)' 'MMRAGKVNFGGIRKDVCLAYVPEAEVGDYVIVHVGFAISKVDEREAAKVLEYLKGMDELENLKSD' A
#
# COMPACT_ATOMS: atom_id res chain seq x y z
N MET A 1 -23.93 1.59 2.40
CA MET A 1 -22.87 0.55 2.33
C MET A 1 -21.54 1.30 2.19
N MET A 2 -20.53 0.99 3.03
CA MET A 2 -19.21 1.62 2.90
C MET A 2 -18.52 1.11 1.64
N ARG A 3 -17.89 2.01 0.86
CA ARG A 3 -17.12 1.65 -0.33
C ARG A 3 -15.85 0.92 0.10
N ALA A 4 -15.60 -0.25 -0.46
CA ALA A 4 -14.41 -1.05 -0.19
C ALA A 4 -13.62 -1.31 -1.48
N GLY A 5 -12.32 -1.47 -1.35
CA GLY A 5 -11.41 -1.82 -2.46
C GLY A 5 -10.44 -2.92 -2.07
N LYS A 6 -9.92 -3.66 -3.06
CA LYS A 6 -8.86 -4.65 -2.88
C LYS A 6 -7.51 -3.96 -3.01
N VAL A 7 -6.77 -3.84 -1.91
CA VAL A 7 -5.44 -3.22 -1.86
C VAL A 7 -4.37 -4.31 -1.84
N ASN A 8 -3.30 -4.11 -2.61
CA ASN A 8 -2.17 -5.03 -2.71
C ASN A 8 -1.00 -4.54 -1.83
N PHE A 9 -0.57 -5.41 -0.91
CA PHE A 9 0.60 -5.23 -0.05
C PHE A 9 1.66 -6.25 -0.47
N GLY A 10 2.54 -5.88 -1.41
CA GLY A 10 3.66 -6.74 -1.81
C GLY A 10 3.28 -8.13 -2.33
N GLY A 11 2.07 -8.30 -2.89
CA GLY A 11 1.52 -9.58 -3.35
C GLY A 11 0.30 -10.04 -2.55
N ILE A 12 0.10 -9.54 -1.34
CA ILE A 12 -1.03 -9.89 -0.48
C ILE A 12 -2.19 -8.93 -0.74
N ARG A 13 -3.34 -9.45 -1.18
CA ARG A 13 -4.55 -8.64 -1.39
C ARG A 13 -5.45 -8.67 -0.17
N LYS A 14 -5.89 -7.50 0.31
CA LYS A 14 -6.84 -7.35 1.42
C LYS A 14 -7.97 -6.41 1.04
N ASP A 15 -9.16 -6.67 1.56
CA ASP A 15 -10.29 -5.75 1.45
C ASP A 15 -10.10 -4.60 2.45
N VAL A 16 -10.19 -3.37 1.95
CA VAL A 16 -9.93 -2.14 2.70
C VAL A 16 -11.09 -1.18 2.53
N CYS A 17 -11.52 -0.54 3.63
CA CYS A 17 -12.55 0.48 3.61
C CYS A 17 -11.99 1.79 3.04
N LEU A 18 -12.67 2.35 2.04
CA LEU A 18 -12.27 3.59 1.34
C LEU A 18 -13.06 4.82 1.81
N ALA A 19 -13.68 4.75 2.99
CA ALA A 19 -14.56 5.82 3.48
C ALA A 19 -13.87 7.20 3.57
N TYR A 20 -12.55 7.25 3.80
CA TYR A 20 -11.78 8.50 3.89
C TYR A 20 -11.13 8.94 2.58
N VAL A 21 -11.16 8.10 1.55
CA VAL A 21 -10.67 8.40 0.20
C VAL A 21 -11.70 7.93 -0.84
N PRO A 22 -12.93 8.46 -0.80
CA PRO A 22 -14.01 8.01 -1.69
C PRO A 22 -13.69 8.18 -3.18
N GLU A 23 -12.75 9.06 -3.52
CA GLU A 23 -12.20 9.35 -4.85
C GLU A 23 -11.05 8.44 -5.28
N ALA A 24 -10.63 7.47 -4.46
CA ALA A 24 -9.59 6.51 -4.84
C ALA A 24 -10.10 5.59 -5.97
N GLU A 25 -9.29 5.39 -7.00
CA GLU A 25 -9.58 4.55 -8.17
C GLU A 25 -8.60 3.37 -8.26
N VAL A 26 -8.88 2.43 -9.16
CA VAL A 26 -7.95 1.33 -9.41
C VAL A 26 -6.66 1.89 -9.99
N GLY A 27 -5.54 1.56 -9.35
CA GLY A 27 -4.22 2.10 -9.71
C GLY A 27 -3.72 3.15 -8.72
N ASP A 28 -4.61 3.76 -7.92
CA ASP A 28 -4.18 4.66 -6.86
C ASP A 28 -3.46 3.92 -5.74
N TYR A 29 -2.44 4.59 -5.20
CA TYR A 29 -1.76 4.17 -3.99
C TYR A 29 -2.40 4.84 -2.78
N VAL A 30 -2.59 4.08 -1.70
CA VAL A 30 -3.22 4.57 -0.48
C VAL A 30 -2.44 4.12 0.76
N ILE A 31 -2.43 4.94 1.79
CA ILE A 31 -1.98 4.53 3.12
C ILE A 31 -3.13 3.86 3.85
N VAL A 32 -2.89 2.65 4.35
CA VAL A 32 -3.89 1.87 5.08
C VAL A 32 -3.53 1.81 6.56
N HIS A 33 -4.49 2.17 7.40
CA HIS A 33 -4.38 2.09 8.85
C HIS A 33 -5.57 1.29 9.40
N VAL A 34 -5.29 0.15 10.02
CA VAL A 34 -6.29 -0.72 10.68
C VAL A 34 -7.48 -1.07 9.76
N GLY A 35 -7.21 -1.34 8.48
CA GLY A 35 -8.23 -1.71 7.49
C GLY A 35 -8.96 -0.55 6.81
N PHE A 36 -8.57 0.69 7.10
CA PHE A 36 -9.09 1.89 6.44
C PHE A 36 -8.01 2.54 5.59
N ALA A 37 -8.32 2.88 4.35
CA ALA A 37 -7.49 3.79 3.57
C ALA A 37 -7.70 5.20 4.12
N ILE A 38 -6.65 5.83 4.63
CA ILE A 38 -6.70 7.14 5.31
C ILE A 38 -6.23 8.29 4.43
N SER A 39 -5.44 8.00 3.39
CA SER A 39 -4.97 9.01 2.43
C SER A 39 -4.55 8.35 1.11
N LYS A 40 -4.66 9.12 0.02
CA LYS A 40 -4.04 8.80 -1.26
C LYS A 40 -2.56 9.20 -1.24
N VAL A 41 -1.75 8.49 -2.01
CA VAL A 41 -0.32 8.74 -2.18
C VAL A 41 -0.04 8.94 -3.66
N ASP A 42 0.81 9.91 -3.97
CA ASP A 42 1.32 10.07 -5.33
C ASP A 42 2.10 8.82 -5.77
N GLU A 43 1.90 8.40 -7.01
CA GLU A 43 2.52 7.19 -7.56
C GLU A 43 4.05 7.22 -7.46
N ARG A 44 4.69 8.38 -7.66
CA ARG A 44 6.16 8.51 -7.62
C ARG A 44 6.68 8.33 -6.20
N GLU A 45 6.00 8.92 -5.23
CA GLU A 45 6.37 8.78 -3.82
C GLU A 45 6.12 7.34 -3.34
N ALA A 46 5.00 6.74 -3.73
CA ALA A 46 4.73 5.33 -3.44
C ALA A 46 5.81 4.42 -4.03
N ALA A 47 6.22 4.65 -5.29
CA ALA A 47 7.28 3.88 -5.94
C ALA A 47 8.62 3.99 -5.19
N LYS A 48 9.05 5.18 -4.79
CA LYS A 48 10.28 5.37 -4.01
C LYS A 48 10.23 4.62 -2.68
N VAL A 49 9.12 4.73 -1.95
CA VAL A 49 8.96 4.04 -0.66
C VAL A 49 9.01 2.52 -0.86
N LEU A 50 8.32 2.00 -1.88
CA LEU A 50 8.33 0.57 -2.20
C LEU A 50 9.73 0.08 -2.63
N GLU A 51 10.49 0.89 -3.35
CA GLU A 51 11.89 0.59 -3.70
C GLU A 51 12.76 0.49 -2.44
N TYR A 52 12.66 1.46 -1.52
CA TYR A 52 13.40 1.41 -0.26
C TYR A 52 13.03 0.19 0.58
N LEU A 53 11.74 -0.15 0.67
CA LEU A 53 11.30 -1.34 1.40
C LEU A 53 11.87 -2.64 0.80
N LYS A 54 11.94 -2.74 -0.53
CA LYS A 54 12.57 -3.89 -1.20
C LYS A 54 14.06 -3.98 -0.90
N GLY A 55 14.78 -2.86 -1.00
CA GLY A 55 16.23 -2.85 -0.70
C GLY A 55 16.54 -3.21 0.75
N MET A 56 15.67 -2.84 1.69
CA MET A 56 15.79 -3.25 3.10
C MET A 56 15.60 -4.76 3.29
N ASP A 57 14.60 -5.35 2.63
CA ASP A 57 14.34 -6.80 2.65
C ASP A 57 15.51 -7.60 2.05
N GLU A 58 16.06 -7.14 0.93
CA GLU A 58 17.25 -7.74 0.30
C GLU A 58 18.48 -7.71 1.22
N LEU A 59 18.69 -6.60 1.94
CA LEU A 59 19.78 -6.46 2.92
C LEU A 59 19.60 -7.38 4.14
N GLU A 60 18.36 -7.63 4.57
CA GLU A 60 18.06 -8.55 5.67
C GLU A 60 18.31 -10.01 5.25
N ASN A 61 17.92 -10.37 4.03
CA ASN A 61 18.17 -11.70 3.46
C ASN A 61 19.67 -12.00 3.31
N LEU A 62 20.50 -11.03 2.91
CA LEU A 62 21.95 -11.22 2.74
C LEU A 62 22.72 -11.43 4.06
N LYS A 63 22.18 -10.94 5.19
CA LYS A 63 22.79 -11.13 6.52
C LYS A 63 22.44 -12.47 7.17
N SER A 64 21.53 -13.23 6.56
CA SER A 64 21.03 -14.49 7.09
C SER A 64 21.77 -15.73 6.54
N ASP A 65 22.79 -15.52 5.69
CA ASP A 65 23.77 -16.51 5.22
C ASP A 65 25.15 -16.31 5.90
#